data_AF-A0A920DZP2-F1
#
_entry.id   AF-A0A920DZP2-F1
#
_cell.length_a   1.000
_cell.length_b   1.000
_cell.length_c   1.000
_cell.angle_alpha   90.00
_cell.angle_beta   90.00
_cell.angle_gamma   90.00
#
_symmetry.space_group_name_H-M   'P 1'
#
loop_
_entity.id
_entity.type
_entity.pdbx_description
1 polymer ?
#
loop_
_entity_poly.entity_id
_entity_poly.type
_entity_poly.pdbx_seq_one_letter_code
_entity_poly.pdbx_strand_id
1 'polypeptide(L)'
;MPNKKPTVVSMHSVISAEKFQKSEMELPVAIGKTISNETLVFDLARMPHLLMAGATGQGKSVGLNAVLTSLLYKKHPAEVKFVLVDPKKVELTLYNKIERHYLAKLPDSDEAIITDNKSYKYIEFSMYRNG
;
A
#
# COMPACT_ATOMS: atom_id res chain seq x y z
N MET A 1 -6.20 30.32 0.54
CA MET A 1 -5.12 30.55 -0.45
C MET A 1 -4.01 29.52 -0.20
N PRO A 2 -3.38 28.95 -1.23
CA PRO A 2 -2.22 28.06 -1.06
C PRO A 2 -1.08 28.76 -0.32
N ASN A 3 -0.36 28.02 0.51
CA ASN A 3 0.74 28.58 1.28
C ASN A 3 1.87 29.03 0.32
N LYS A 4 2.42 30.24 0.53
CA LYS A 4 3.46 30.79 -0.37
C LYS A 4 4.75 29.97 -0.40
N LYS A 5 4.99 29.18 0.65
CA LYS A 5 6.09 28.23 0.77
C LYS A 5 5.53 26.86 1.17
N PRO A 6 5.23 25.97 0.22
CA PRO A 6 4.79 24.62 0.54
C PRO A 6 5.92 23.87 1.25
N THR A 7 5.58 23.12 2.30
CA THR A 7 6.52 22.25 3.02
C THR A 7 6.27 20.81 2.61
N VAL A 8 7.34 20.07 2.33
CA VAL A 8 7.25 18.65 2.00
C VAL A 8 6.82 17.86 3.25
N VAL A 9 5.76 17.07 3.13
CA VAL A 9 5.38 16.08 4.14
C VAL A 9 6.16 14.81 3.85
N SER A 10 7.14 14.49 4.69
CA SER A 10 7.95 13.28 4.51
C SER A 10 7.21 12.05 5.02
N MET A 11 7.42 10.89 4.37
CA MET A 11 6.83 9.63 4.82
C MET A 11 7.27 9.28 6.25
N HIS A 12 8.55 9.55 6.57
CA HIS A 12 9.06 9.39 7.94
C HIS A 12 8.23 10.17 8.96
N SER A 13 7.89 11.43 8.67
CA SER A 13 7.14 12.28 9.61
C SER A 13 5.72 11.77 9.92
N VAL A 14 5.09 11.08 8.97
CA VAL A 14 3.73 10.54 9.16
C VAL A 14 3.75 9.16 9.80
N ILE A 15 4.75 8.33 9.48
CA ILE A 15 4.96 7.02 10.12
C ILE A 15 5.40 7.19 11.58
N SER A 16 6.30 8.13 11.88
CA SER A 16 6.77 8.35 13.25
C SER A 16 5.76 9.05 14.15
N ALA A 17 4.65 9.55 13.58
CA ALA A 17 3.62 10.23 14.35
C ALA A 17 2.92 9.27 15.33
N GLU A 18 2.65 9.78 16.54
CA GLU A 18 1.99 9.01 17.60
C GLU A 18 0.67 8.38 17.14
N LYS A 19 -0.12 9.13 16.36
CA LYS A 19 -1.39 8.64 15.79
C LYS A 19 -1.25 7.38 14.93
N PHE A 20 -0.13 7.21 14.24
CA PHE A 20 0.15 5.99 13.47
C PHE A 20 0.77 4.91 14.36
N GLN A 21 1.77 5.28 15.16
CA GLN A 21 2.50 4.35 16.05
C GLN A 21 1.59 3.67 17.07
N LYS A 22 0.64 4.40 17.66
CA LYS A 22 -0.33 3.88 18.64
C LYS A 22 -1.68 3.49 18.02
N SER A 23 -1.79 3.48 16.69
CA SER A 23 -3.02 3.05 16.03
C SER A 23 -3.35 1.60 16.36
N GLU A 24 -4.59 1.35 16.78
CA GLU A 24 -5.19 0.02 16.98
C GLU A 24 -6.00 -0.46 15.76
N MET A 25 -5.92 0.29 14.64
CA MET A 25 -6.59 -0.06 13.38
C MET A 25 -6.08 -1.40 12.83
N GLU A 26 -6.95 -2.09 12.09
CA GLU A 26 -6.63 -3.38 11.51
C GLU A 26 -5.66 -3.25 10.33
N LEU A 27 -5.85 -2.26 9.47
CA LEU A 27 -4.96 -1.97 8.34
C LEU A 27 -4.68 -0.46 8.26
N PRO A 28 -3.88 0.11 9.19
CA PRO A 28 -3.64 1.55 9.23
C PRO A 28 -2.78 2.00 8.05
N VAL A 29 -3.22 3.07 7.40
CA VAL A 29 -2.51 3.75 6.32
C VAL A 29 -2.33 5.22 6.66
N ALA A 30 -1.07 5.67 6.73
CA ALA A 30 -0.72 7.08 6.85
C ALA A 30 -0.48 7.69 5.47
N ILE A 31 -1.27 8.68 5.07
CA ILE A 31 -1.24 9.24 3.71
C ILE A 31 -0.70 10.67 3.61
N GLY A 32 -0.61 11.37 4.75
CA GLY A 32 -0.14 12.75 4.75
C GLY A 32 -0.60 13.51 5.98
N LYS A 33 -0.79 14.82 5.81
CA LYS A 33 -1.26 15.73 6.85
C LYS A 33 -2.47 16.53 6.38
N THR A 34 -3.34 16.87 7.31
CA THR A 34 -4.47 17.77 7.08
C THR A 34 -3.99 19.22 6.95
N ILE A 35 -4.92 20.13 6.60
CA ILE A 35 -4.65 21.58 6.60
C ILE A 35 -4.27 22.12 7.99
N SER A 36 -4.64 21.40 9.06
CA SER A 36 -4.28 21.69 10.45
C SER A 36 -2.94 21.07 10.86
N ASN A 37 -2.16 20.55 9.91
CA ASN A 37 -0.86 19.88 10.13
C ASN A 37 -0.94 18.60 10.98
N GLU A 38 -2.13 18.01 11.12
CA GLU A 38 -2.32 16.75 11.82
C GLU A 38 -2.09 15.57 10.88
N THR A 39 -1.45 14.51 11.37
CA THR A 39 -1.27 13.28 10.59
C THR A 39 -2.63 12.66 10.26
N LEU A 40 -2.83 12.35 8.98
CA LEU A 40 -4.01 11.65 8.49
C LEU A 40 -3.69 10.16 8.39
N VAL A 41 -4.33 9.38 9.25
CA VAL A 41 -4.29 7.91 9.26
C VAL A 41 -5.71 7.40 9.10
N PHE A 42 -5.92 6.46 8.19
CA PHE A 42 -7.20 5.78 8.00
C PHE A 42 -7.03 4.27 8.09
N ASP A 43 -8.12 3.56 8.38
CA ASP A 43 -8.13 2.10 8.41
C ASP A 43 -8.64 1.54 7.08
N LEU A 44 -7.76 0.88 6.33
CA LEU A 44 -8.12 0.27 5.05
C LEU A 44 -9.13 -0.87 5.23
N ALA A 45 -9.19 -1.54 6.38
CA ALA A 45 -10.19 -2.59 6.62
C ALA A 45 -11.63 -2.03 6.64
N ARG A 46 -11.79 -0.79 7.09
CA ARG A 46 -13.09 -0.07 7.09
C ARG A 46 -13.44 0.52 5.72
N MET A 47 -12.48 0.58 4.82
CA MET A 47 -12.62 1.03 3.43
C MET A 47 -12.06 -0.06 2.51
N PRO A 48 -12.72 -1.22 2.43
CA PRO A 48 -12.13 -2.46 1.88
C PRO A 48 -11.71 -2.33 0.42
N HIS A 49 -12.21 -1.32 -0.28
CA HIS A 49 -11.79 -0.97 -1.63
C HIS A 49 -11.38 0.50 -1.69
N LEU A 50 -10.17 0.75 -2.17
CA LEU A 50 -9.61 2.08 -2.38
C LEU A 50 -9.36 2.29 -3.87
N LEU A 51 -10.00 3.30 -4.46
CA LEU A 51 -9.73 3.74 -5.83
C LEU A 51 -8.80 4.95 -5.80
N MET A 52 -7.61 4.82 -6.40
CA MET A 52 -6.66 5.92 -6.53
C MET A 52 -6.50 6.32 -8.01
N ALA A 53 -7.00 7.49 -8.36
CA ALA A 53 -6.95 8.04 -9.72
C ALA A 53 -6.23 9.39 -9.74
N GLY A 54 -5.61 9.71 -10.88
CA GLY A 54 -4.89 10.97 -11.08
C GLY A 54 -4.01 10.93 -12.32
N ALA A 55 -3.77 12.12 -12.89
CA ALA A 55 -2.86 12.31 -14.01
C ALA A 55 -1.38 12.06 -13.60
N THR A 56 -0.51 11.87 -14.58
CA THR A 56 0.94 11.76 -14.35
C THR A 56 1.46 12.99 -13.60
N GLY A 57 2.30 12.78 -12.59
CA GLY A 57 2.85 13.86 -11.76
C GLY A 57 1.98 14.28 -10.56
N GLN A 58 0.74 13.80 -10.45
CA GLN A 58 -0.17 14.14 -9.34
C GLN A 58 0.07 13.31 -8.07
N GLY A 59 1.13 12.52 -8.01
CA GLY A 59 1.51 11.76 -6.81
C GLY A 59 0.81 10.41 -6.62
N LYS A 60 0.15 9.86 -7.65
CA LYS A 60 -0.49 8.52 -7.56
C LYS A 60 0.50 7.42 -7.14
N SER A 61 1.65 7.30 -7.82
CA SER A 61 2.66 6.29 -7.48
C SER A 61 3.20 6.51 -6.06
N VAL A 62 3.37 7.77 -5.63
CA VAL A 62 3.78 8.10 -4.25
C VAL A 62 2.71 7.67 -3.24
N GLY A 63 1.43 7.91 -3.53
CA GLY A 63 0.32 7.48 -2.70
C GLY A 63 0.23 5.95 -2.56
N LEU A 64 0.40 5.21 -3.66
CA LEU A 64 0.45 3.74 -3.63
C LEU A 64 1.61 3.23 -2.75
N ASN A 65 2.80 3.82 -2.90
CA ASN A 65 3.94 3.50 -2.05
C ASN A 65 3.67 3.86 -0.57
N ALA A 66 2.95 4.95 -0.28
CA ALA A 66 2.58 5.32 1.08
C ALA A 66 1.65 4.28 1.74
N VAL A 67 0.70 3.73 0.97
CA VAL A 67 -0.17 2.63 1.42
C VAL A 67 0.67 1.40 1.77
N LEU A 68 1.47 0.91 0.83
CA LEU A 68 2.31 -0.28 1.02
C LEU A 68 3.29 -0.10 2.17
N THR A 69 3.97 1.05 2.23
CA THR A 69 4.95 1.36 3.28
C THR A 69 4.28 1.41 4.66
N SER A 70 3.09 2.01 4.77
CA SER A 70 2.36 2.04 6.05
C SER A 70 2.11 0.64 6.58
N LEU A 71 1.59 -0.25 5.74
CA LEU A 71 1.28 -1.62 6.14
C LEU A 71 2.55 -2.40 6.49
N LEU A 72 3.64 -2.24 5.71
CA LEU A 72 4.93 -2.88 5.99
C LEU A 72 5.57 -2.43 7.32
N TYR A 73 5.35 -1.18 7.73
CA TYR A 73 5.89 -0.66 8.99
C TYR A 73 5.06 -1.06 10.21
N LYS A 74 3.79 -1.45 10.03
CA LYS A 74 2.88 -1.74 11.15
C LYS A 74 2.56 -3.22 11.32
N LYS A 75 2.47 -3.99 10.23
CA LYS A 75 1.93 -5.34 10.23
C LYS A 75 3.03 -6.37 10.05
N HIS A 76 3.02 -7.40 10.89
CA HIS A 76 3.90 -8.54 10.75
C HIS A 76 3.54 -9.31 9.46
N PRO A 77 4.50 -9.96 8.78
CA PRO A 77 4.20 -10.72 7.55
C PRO A 77 3.27 -11.93 7.73
N ALA A 78 2.92 -12.28 8.97
CA ALA A 78 1.90 -13.26 9.30
C ALA A 78 0.48 -12.67 9.34
N GLU A 79 0.36 -11.36 9.54
CA GLU A 79 -0.93 -10.63 9.57
C GLU A 79 -1.35 -10.15 8.19
N VAL A 80 -0.38 -9.88 7.28
CA VAL A 80 -0.66 -9.34 5.95
C VAL A 80 0.18 -10.01 4.86
N LYS A 81 -0.47 -10.32 3.74
CA LYS A 81 0.16 -10.72 2.49
C LYS A 81 -0.38 -9.85 1.36
N PHE A 82 0.50 -9.41 0.47
CA PHE A 82 0.14 -8.63 -0.70
C PHE A 82 0.07 -9.52 -1.93
N VAL A 83 -1.01 -9.37 -2.68
CA VAL A 83 -1.07 -9.78 -4.09
C VAL A 83 -0.83 -8.51 -4.90
N LEU A 84 0.32 -8.42 -5.56
CA LEU A 84 0.70 -7.25 -6.35
C LEU A 84 0.51 -7.53 -7.83
N VAL A 85 -0.13 -6.58 -8.52
CA VAL A 85 -0.37 -6.65 -9.97
C VAL A 85 0.28 -5.42 -10.61
N ASP A 86 1.28 -5.62 -11.46
CA ASP A 86 1.95 -4.57 -12.22
C ASP A 86 2.13 -4.97 -13.69
N PRO A 87 1.11 -4.72 -14.53
CA PRO A 87 1.16 -5.12 -15.94
C PRO A 87 2.22 -4.39 -16.76
N LYS A 88 2.81 -3.31 -16.22
CA LYS A 88 3.87 -2.55 -16.88
C LYS A 88 5.27 -2.90 -16.36
N LYS A 89 5.38 -3.61 -15.24
CA LYS A 89 6.62 -3.93 -14.52
C LYS A 89 7.47 -2.69 -14.16
N VAL A 90 6.85 -1.52 -13.97
CA VAL A 90 7.56 -0.26 -13.73
C VAL A 90 7.58 0.13 -12.26
N GLU A 91 6.46 -0.05 -11.56
CA GLU A 91 6.22 0.60 -10.26
C GLU A 91 6.43 -0.38 -9.10
N LEU A 92 5.94 -1.61 -9.22
CA LEU A 92 5.91 -2.56 -8.10
C LEU A 92 7.10 -3.52 -8.06
N THR A 93 7.87 -3.63 -9.15
CA THR A 93 9.04 -4.53 -9.25
C THR A 93 10.04 -4.35 -8.10
N LEU A 94 10.13 -3.15 -7.51
CA LEU A 94 10.95 -2.86 -6.32
C LEU A 94 10.60 -3.76 -5.12
N TYR A 95 9.34 -4.19 -5.00
CA TYR A 95 8.84 -4.99 -3.88
C TYR A 95 9.20 -6.49 -3.97
N ASN A 96 9.85 -6.95 -5.05
CA ASN A 96 10.40 -8.32 -5.09
C ASN A 96 11.39 -8.59 -3.92
N LYS A 97 12.00 -7.55 -3.36
CA LYS A 97 12.89 -7.69 -2.18
C LYS A 97 12.19 -8.22 -0.92
N ILE A 98 10.87 -8.03 -0.81
CA ILE A 98 10.07 -8.49 0.34
C ILE A 98 9.26 -9.75 0.01
N GLU A 99 9.47 -10.36 -1.16
CA GLU A 99 8.73 -11.50 -1.69
C GLU A 99 8.52 -12.61 -0.64
N ARG A 100 9.63 -13.09 -0.06
CA ARG A 100 9.63 -14.24 0.86
C ARG A 100 8.73 -14.07 2.07
N HIS A 101 8.54 -12.83 2.53
CA HIS A 101 7.83 -12.56 3.77
C HIS A 101 6.45 -11.98 3.53
N TYR A 102 6.27 -11.14 2.52
CA TYR A 102 5.06 -10.34 2.40
C TYR A 102 4.28 -10.55 1.11
N LEU A 103 4.84 -11.17 0.07
CA LEU A 103 4.10 -11.38 -1.17
C LEU A 103 3.47 -12.78 -1.18
N ALA A 104 2.21 -12.83 -1.61
CA ALA A 104 1.56 -14.09 -1.96
C ALA A 104 2.00 -14.47 -3.38
N LYS A 105 2.41 -15.72 -3.55
CA LYS A 105 2.86 -16.28 -4.83
C LYS A 105 1.83 -17.29 -5.32
N LEU A 106 1.51 -17.24 -6.61
CA LEU A 106 0.64 -18.23 -7.23
C LEU A 106 1.36 -19.60 -7.29
N PRO A 107 0.66 -20.73 -7.08
CA PRO A 107 1.27 -22.06 -6.99
C PRO A 107 2.16 -22.46 -8.17
N ASP A 108 1.91 -21.91 -9.35
CA ASP A 108 2.60 -22.27 -10.61
C ASP A 108 3.26 -21.05 -11.29
N SER A 109 3.50 -19.97 -10.55
CA SER A 109 4.21 -18.79 -11.08
C SER A 109 5.63 -18.75 -10.56
N ASP A 110 6.61 -18.38 -11.39
CA ASP A 110 7.97 -18.10 -10.94
C ASP A 110 8.09 -16.68 -10.33
N GLU A 111 7.23 -15.76 -10.74
CA GLU A 111 7.19 -14.37 -10.26
C GLU A 111 6.09 -14.20 -9.20
N ALA A 112 6.39 -13.49 -8.10
CA ALA A 112 5.39 -13.14 -7.08
C ALA A 112 4.53 -11.93 -7.46
N ILE A 113 5.05 -11.04 -8.32
CA ILE A 113 4.29 -9.91 -8.87
C ILE A 113 3.64 -10.35 -10.17
N ILE A 114 2.33 -10.21 -10.24
CA ILE A 114 1.54 -10.63 -11.39
C ILE A 114 1.61 -9.55 -12.45
N THR A 115 1.96 -9.95 -13.68
CA THR A 115 2.19 -9.01 -14.79
C THR A 115 1.28 -9.29 -15.99
N ASP A 116 0.64 -10.46 -16.02
CA ASP A 116 -0.31 -10.83 -17.05
C ASP A 116 -1.76 -10.81 -16.54
N ASN A 117 -2.70 -10.58 -17.46
CA ASN A 117 -4.13 -10.52 -17.13
C ASN A 117 -4.80 -11.89 -17.01
N LYS A 118 -4.16 -12.99 -17.43
CA LYS A 118 -4.74 -14.34 -17.38
C LYS A 118 -4.71 -14.89 -15.95
N SER A 119 -3.72 -14.46 -15.18
CA SER A 119 -3.50 -14.81 -13.78
C SER A 119 -4.58 -14.26 -12.83
N TYR A 120 -5.39 -13.27 -13.24
CA TYR A 120 -6.45 -12.69 -12.40
C TYR A 120 -7.52 -13.70 -11.96
N LYS A 121 -7.86 -14.67 -12.81
CA LYS A 121 -8.85 -15.72 -12.46
C LYS A 121 -8.37 -16.60 -11.30
N TYR A 122 -7.05 -16.77 -11.16
CA TYR A 122 -6.46 -17.55 -10.08
C TYR A 122 -6.40 -16.78 -8.77
N ILE A 123 -6.30 -15.43 -8.82
CA ILE A 123 -6.34 -14.59 -7.63
C ILE A 123 -7.68 -14.75 -6.91
N GLU A 124 -8.80 -14.59 -7.63
CA GLU A 124 -10.15 -14.81 -7.06
C GLU A 124 -10.23 -16.19 -6.42
N PHE A 125 -9.85 -17.24 -7.17
CA PHE A 125 -9.95 -18.62 -6.70
C PHE A 125 -9.09 -18.90 -5.45
N SER A 126 -7.92 -18.28 -5.34
CA SER A 126 -7.03 -18.40 -4.17
C SER A 126 -7.54 -17.64 -2.94
N MET A 127 -8.19 -16.48 -3.15
CA MET A 127 -8.75 -15.68 -2.06
C MET A 127 -9.96 -16.38 -1.42
N TYR A 128 -10.77 -17.11 -2.19
CA TYR A 128 -11.94 -17.84 -1.66
C TYR A 128 -11.63 -19.17 -0.95
N ARG A 129 -10.40 -19.70 -1.04
CA ARG A 129 -10.01 -20.95 -0.38
C ARG A 129 -9.37 -20.77 1.00
N ASN A 130 -9.05 -19.55 1.40
CA ASN A 130 -8.49 -19.22 2.72
C ASN A 130 -9.55 -18.65 3.69
N GLY A 131 -10.84 -18.89 3.42
CA GLY A 131 -11.96 -18.58 4.31
C GLY A 131 -12.57 -19.82 4.94
#